data_AF-A0A1B3JDN6-F1
#
_entry.id   AF-A0A1B3JDN6-F1
#
_cell.length_a   1.000
_cell.length_b   1.000
_cell.length_c   1.000
_cell.angle_alpha   90.00
_cell.angle_beta   90.00
_cell.angle_gamma   90.00
#
_symmetry.space_group_name_H-M   'P 1'
#
loop_
_entity.id
_entity.type
_entity.pdbx_description
1 polymer ?
#
loop_
_entity_poly.entity_id
_entity_poly.type
_entity_poly.pdbx_seq_one_letter_code
_entity_poly.pdbx_strand_id
1 'polypeptide(L)'
;MYKIDYFEIFSDILFIKDRFFVIPELCKWLEWDDEIFINHIRKYVSSNYHTDSYNSSYLYPTSMDLFNELKKYNYFSIFSGIPSNSRVPLYNDFYQDEIYKEVVDNLIFLGWNPRCYIGSAITDGYYPILLSNKNAEYHFINGEKLTVNEYGLISTKNESDQLCEINNNLIDYNEGDLFYSTQVYVDKNTFEYMKNKLASVKSIP
;
A
#
# COMPACT_ATOMS: atom_id res chain seq x y z
N MET A 1 16.02 8.81 3.89
CA MET A 1 15.43 7.92 4.92
C MET A 1 13.96 7.76 4.58
N TYR A 2 13.39 6.58 4.81
CA TYR A 2 11.96 6.36 4.66
C TYR A 2 11.30 6.39 6.04
N LYS A 3 10.08 6.90 6.11
CA LYS A 3 9.23 6.84 7.30
C LYS A 3 7.89 6.24 6.91
N ILE A 4 7.41 5.29 7.71
CA ILE A 4 6.02 4.83 7.60
C ILE A 4 5.12 6.04 7.87
N ASP A 5 4.27 6.35 6.90
CA ASP A 5 3.47 7.57 6.92
C ASP A 5 2.11 7.34 7.55
N TYR A 6 1.40 6.33 7.08
CA TYR A 6 0.08 5.92 7.54
C TYR A 6 -0.18 4.48 7.10
N PHE A 7 -1.33 3.95 7.51
CA PHE A 7 -1.86 2.73 6.96
C PHE A 7 -3.34 2.85 6.62
N GLU A 8 -3.79 1.89 5.83
CA GLU A 8 -5.17 1.75 5.38
C GLU A 8 -5.65 0.32 5.68
N ILE A 9 -6.95 0.16 5.91
CA ILE A 9 -7.58 -1.12 6.23
C ILE A 9 -8.51 -1.54 5.10
N PHE A 10 -8.46 -2.83 4.75
CA PHE A 10 -9.18 -3.40 3.63
C PHE A 10 -9.97 -4.64 4.06
N SER A 11 -11.11 -4.85 3.42
CA SER A 11 -11.91 -6.07 3.56
C SER A 11 -11.39 -7.21 2.67
N ASP A 12 -10.67 -6.89 1.60
CA ASP A 12 -10.00 -7.88 0.75
C ASP A 12 -8.81 -7.27 -0.01
N ILE A 13 -7.84 -8.12 -0.35
CA ILE A 13 -6.68 -7.77 -1.18
C ILE A 13 -6.89 -8.40 -2.56
N LEU A 14 -6.67 -7.61 -3.61
CA LEU A 14 -6.84 -8.07 -4.98
C LEU A 14 -5.90 -9.27 -5.26
N PHE A 15 -6.50 -10.38 -5.71
CA PHE A 15 -5.80 -11.61 -6.05
C PHE A 15 -6.17 -12.09 -7.46
N ILE A 16 -5.19 -12.18 -8.35
CA ILE A 16 -5.38 -12.57 -9.75
C ILE A 16 -4.36 -13.64 -10.13
N LYS A 17 -4.84 -14.75 -10.72
CA LYS A 17 -4.08 -15.87 -11.33
C LYS A 17 -3.06 -16.63 -10.49
N ASP A 18 -2.70 -16.15 -9.30
CA ASP A 18 -1.70 -16.68 -8.35
C ASP A 18 -0.88 -15.56 -7.67
N ARG A 19 -1.26 -14.28 -7.86
CA ARG A 19 -0.54 -13.14 -7.30
C ARG A 19 -1.48 -12.23 -6.55
N PHE A 20 -0.95 -11.62 -5.49
CA PHE A 20 -1.58 -10.49 -4.85
C PHE A 20 -1.17 -9.20 -5.55
N PHE A 21 -2.02 -8.20 -5.47
CA PHE A 21 -1.72 -6.83 -5.84
C PHE A 21 -1.90 -5.97 -4.60
N VAL A 22 -0.84 -5.83 -3.82
CA VAL A 22 -0.83 -5.11 -2.54
C VAL A 22 -0.56 -3.63 -2.79
N ILE A 23 -1.44 -3.03 -3.59
CA ILE A 23 -1.45 -1.60 -3.89
C ILE A 23 -2.78 -1.07 -3.38
N PRO A 24 -2.79 -0.11 -2.43
CA PRO A 24 -4.00 0.35 -1.77
C PRO A 24 -5.16 0.68 -2.72
N GLU A 25 -4.86 1.37 -3.81
CA GLU A 25 -5.82 1.80 -4.83
C GLU A 25 -6.53 0.64 -5.56
N LEU A 26 -6.00 -0.58 -5.46
CA LEU A 26 -6.57 -1.78 -6.08
C LEU A 26 -7.32 -2.68 -5.09
N CYS A 27 -7.21 -2.41 -3.79
CA CYS A 27 -7.77 -3.25 -2.75
C CYS A 27 -9.23 -2.87 -2.42
N LYS A 28 -9.96 -3.79 -1.79
CA LYS A 28 -11.36 -3.55 -1.43
C LYS A 28 -11.43 -2.84 -0.08
N TRP A 29 -11.80 -1.58 -0.13
CA TRP A 29 -12.03 -0.73 1.05
C TRP A 29 -13.16 -1.24 1.95
N LEU A 30 -13.19 -0.74 3.19
CA LEU A 30 -14.36 -0.87 4.05
C LEU A 30 -15.43 0.13 3.61
N GLU A 31 -16.70 -0.23 3.82
CA GLU A 31 -17.79 0.74 3.66
C GLU A 31 -17.71 1.78 4.79
N TRP A 32 -18.19 3.00 4.52
CA TRP A 32 -18.12 4.12 5.48
C TRP A 32 -18.92 3.87 6.77
N ASP A 33 -19.89 2.96 6.75
CA ASP A 33 -20.77 2.57 7.86
C ASP A 33 -20.44 1.17 8.41
N ASP A 34 -19.24 0.65 8.17
CA ASP A 34 -18.81 -0.66 8.67
C ASP A 34 -18.86 -0.73 10.21
N GLU A 35 -19.89 -1.41 10.73
CA GLU A 35 -20.13 -1.51 12.18
C GLU A 35 -18.99 -2.21 12.92
N ILE A 36 -18.29 -3.14 12.27
CA ILE A 36 -17.16 -3.85 12.87
C ILE A 36 -16.02 -2.86 13.10
N PHE A 37 -15.68 -2.07 12.08
CA PHE A 37 -14.67 -1.05 12.18
C PHE A 37 -15.01 -0.04 13.26
N ILE A 38 -16.21 0.54 13.21
CA ILE A 38 -16.66 1.60 14.12
C ILE A 38 -16.66 1.13 15.58
N ASN A 39 -17.18 -0.07 15.85
CA ASN A 39 -17.38 -0.54 17.23
C ASN A 39 -16.17 -1.28 17.82
N HIS A 40 -15.32 -1.89 17.01
CA HIS A 40 -14.24 -2.75 17.49
C HIS A 40 -12.84 -2.24 17.15
N ILE A 41 -12.62 -1.74 15.92
CA ILE A 41 -11.27 -1.42 15.43
C ILE A 41 -10.90 0.04 15.71
N ARG A 42 -11.85 0.96 15.55
CA ARG A 42 -11.64 2.41 15.64
C ARG A 42 -10.86 2.86 16.87
N LYS A 43 -11.10 2.23 18.04
CA LYS A 43 -10.43 2.59 19.30
C LYS A 43 -8.93 2.29 19.32
N TYR A 44 -8.42 1.53 18.37
CA TYR A 44 -6.99 1.18 18.22
C TYR A 44 -6.30 1.97 17.11
N VAL A 45 -6.97 2.97 16.55
CA VAL A 45 -6.43 3.84 15.52
C VAL A 45 -6.63 5.30 15.87
N SER A 46 -5.79 6.16 15.33
CA SER A 46 -5.95 7.61 15.30
C SER A 46 -5.81 8.10 13.87
N SER A 47 -6.26 9.33 13.65
CA SER A 47 -5.96 10.12 12.46
C SER A 47 -5.79 11.56 12.90
N ASN A 48 -5.09 12.35 12.09
CA ASN A 48 -4.97 13.78 12.31
C ASN A 48 -6.29 14.52 12.21
N TYR A 49 -7.19 14.02 11.37
CA TYR A 49 -8.54 14.53 11.30
C TYR A 49 -9.39 13.60 12.15
N HIS A 50 -9.93 14.10 13.27
CA HIS A 50 -10.71 13.27 14.19
C HIS A 50 -11.85 12.49 13.49
N THR A 51 -12.42 13.07 12.43
CA THR A 51 -13.44 12.44 11.58
C THR A 51 -12.91 11.22 10.82
N ASP A 52 -11.65 11.25 10.40
CA ASP A 52 -11.04 10.20 9.59
C ASP A 52 -10.74 8.95 10.40
N SER A 53 -10.74 9.04 11.74
CA SER A 53 -10.73 7.85 12.62
C SER A 53 -11.96 6.95 12.45
N TYR A 54 -13.02 7.45 11.79
CA TYR A 54 -14.20 6.68 11.41
C TYR A 54 -14.13 6.13 9.97
N ASN A 55 -13.04 6.41 9.26
CA ASN A 55 -12.74 5.87 7.94
C ASN A 55 -11.59 4.85 8.05
N SER A 56 -11.51 3.91 7.11
CA SER A 56 -10.42 2.94 6.98
C SER A 56 -9.15 3.50 6.32
N SER A 57 -9.08 4.80 6.02
CA SER A 57 -7.94 5.43 5.31
C SER A 57 -7.12 6.37 6.19
N TYR A 58 -5.82 6.51 5.87
CA TYR A 58 -4.91 7.49 6.50
C TYR A 58 -4.87 7.39 8.04
N LEU A 59 -4.71 6.17 8.54
CA LEU A 59 -4.75 5.85 9.95
C LEU A 59 -3.36 5.68 10.57
N TYR A 60 -3.30 5.82 11.89
CA TYR A 60 -2.14 5.59 12.75
C TYR A 60 -2.51 4.57 13.83
N PRO A 61 -1.71 3.52 14.04
CA PRO A 61 -2.01 2.52 15.04
C PRO A 61 -1.67 3.07 16.44
N THR A 62 -2.60 2.94 17.39
CA THR A 62 -2.39 3.37 18.77
C THR A 62 -2.08 2.21 19.73
N SER A 63 -2.21 0.97 19.27
CA SER A 63 -1.93 -0.26 20.03
C SER A 63 -1.61 -1.43 19.11
N MET A 64 -0.78 -2.37 19.59
CA MET A 64 -0.56 -3.67 18.94
C MET A 64 -1.81 -4.56 18.91
N ASP A 65 -2.78 -4.30 19.80
CA ASP A 65 -4.06 -5.02 19.82
C ASP A 65 -4.85 -4.82 18.52
N LEU A 66 -4.58 -3.74 17.77
CA LEU A 66 -5.12 -3.52 16.44
C LEU A 66 -5.00 -4.78 15.57
N PHE A 67 -3.81 -5.38 15.51
CA PHE A 67 -3.55 -6.52 14.63
C PHE A 67 -4.34 -7.76 15.05
N ASN A 68 -4.64 -7.92 16.35
CA ASN A 68 -5.47 -9.01 16.84
C ASN A 68 -6.93 -8.83 16.41
N GLU A 69 -7.45 -7.60 16.47
CA GLU A 69 -8.81 -7.31 16.02
C GLU A 69 -8.95 -7.43 14.50
N LEU A 70 -8.00 -6.89 13.72
CA LEU A 70 -8.00 -7.06 12.27
C LEU A 70 -8.05 -8.54 11.88
N LYS A 71 -7.23 -9.38 12.53
CA LYS A 71 -7.24 -10.83 12.32
C LYS A 71 -8.59 -11.46 12.65
N LYS A 72 -9.19 -11.09 13.78
CA LYS A 72 -10.47 -11.65 14.26
C LYS A 72 -11.58 -11.45 13.23
N TYR A 73 -11.57 -10.31 12.53
CA TYR A 73 -12.58 -9.95 11.54
C TYR A 73 -12.14 -10.18 10.09
N ASN A 74 -10.96 -10.77 9.86
CA ASN A 74 -10.36 -10.98 8.55
C ASN A 74 -10.20 -9.68 7.74
N TYR A 75 -9.83 -8.59 8.41
CA TYR A 75 -9.44 -7.35 7.75
C TYR A 75 -7.92 -7.31 7.58
N PHE A 76 -7.48 -6.57 6.58
CA PHE A 76 -6.09 -6.50 6.16
C PHE A 76 -5.58 -5.08 6.29
N SER A 77 -4.29 -4.93 6.57
CA SER A 77 -3.65 -3.61 6.66
C SER A 77 -2.52 -3.46 5.67
N ILE A 78 -2.46 -2.30 5.01
CA ILE A 78 -1.34 -1.91 4.14
C ILE A 78 -0.77 -0.60 4.66
N PHE A 79 0.52 -0.62 4.96
CA PHE A 79 1.30 0.52 5.45
C PHE A 79 2.14 1.08 4.31
N SER A 80 2.10 2.41 4.15
CA SER A 80 2.91 3.12 3.15
C SER A 80 4.08 3.83 3.82
N GLY A 81 5.30 3.50 3.41
CA GLY A 81 6.52 4.21 3.78
C GLY A 81 6.93 5.18 2.67
N ILE A 82 7.09 6.45 3.00
CA ILE A 82 7.45 7.49 2.02
C ILE A 82 8.82 8.10 2.30
N PRO A 83 9.51 8.66 1.28
CA PRO A 83 10.79 9.30 1.48
C PRO A 83 10.62 10.57 2.31
N SER A 84 11.48 10.77 3.31
CA SER A 84 11.43 11.97 4.16
C SER A 84 11.65 13.29 3.40
N ASN A 85 12.33 13.23 2.25
CA ASN A 85 12.66 14.37 1.40
C ASN A 85 11.66 14.61 0.26
N SER A 86 10.75 13.67 -0.02
CA SER A 86 9.75 13.79 -1.09
C SER A 86 8.45 14.44 -0.63
N ARG A 87 8.38 14.92 0.63
CA ARG A 87 7.20 15.61 1.16
C ARG A 87 7.23 17.08 0.76
N VAL A 88 6.15 17.54 0.11
CA VAL A 88 5.96 18.96 -0.21
C VAL A 88 5.85 19.75 1.12
N PRO A 89 6.60 20.86 1.30
CA PRO A 89 6.59 21.65 2.53
C PRO A 89 5.21 22.10 3.02
N LEU A 90 4.23 22.19 2.11
CA LEU A 90 2.85 22.61 2.39
C LEU A 90 2.06 21.63 3.28
N TYR A 91 2.46 20.36 3.37
CA TYR A 91 1.75 19.35 4.17
C TYR A 91 2.47 18.96 5.46
N ASN A 92 3.60 19.61 5.77
CA ASN A 92 4.44 19.29 6.93
C ASN A 92 3.78 19.59 8.29
N ASP A 93 2.81 20.52 8.33
CA ASP A 93 2.19 20.94 9.60
C ASP A 93 1.21 19.94 10.18
N PHE A 94 0.79 18.94 9.38
CA PHE A 94 -0.26 18.04 9.82
C PHE A 94 0.30 16.85 10.64
N TYR A 95 1.34 16.13 10.23
CA TYR A 95 1.59 14.77 10.77
C TYR A 95 2.98 14.59 11.41
N GLN A 96 3.06 14.39 12.74
CA GLN A 96 4.30 13.94 13.43
C GLN A 96 4.09 13.13 14.72
N ASP A 97 3.01 12.34 14.87
CA ASP A 97 3.09 11.24 15.83
C ASP A 97 3.80 10.07 15.16
N GLU A 98 5.04 9.80 15.59
CA GLU A 98 5.78 8.64 15.12
C GLU A 98 4.98 7.38 15.45
N ILE A 99 4.70 6.56 14.44
CA ILE A 99 4.14 5.23 14.66
C ILE A 99 5.03 4.52 15.68
N TYR A 100 4.41 3.95 16.71
CA TYR A 100 5.11 3.26 17.78
C TYR A 100 6.12 2.27 17.19
N LYS A 101 7.36 2.36 17.68
CA LYS A 101 8.47 1.53 17.21
C LYS A 101 8.11 0.04 17.19
N GLU A 102 7.39 -0.42 18.21
CA GLU A 102 6.93 -1.81 18.32
C GLU A 102 6.04 -2.23 17.14
N VAL A 103 5.19 -1.33 16.63
CA VAL A 103 4.38 -1.59 15.44
C VAL A 103 5.30 -1.74 14.23
N VAL A 104 6.21 -0.78 14.01
CA VAL A 104 7.15 -0.77 12.88
C VAL A 104 8.01 -2.05 12.86
N ASP A 105 8.52 -2.47 14.02
CA ASP A 105 9.35 -3.67 14.18
C ASP A 105 8.59 -4.97 13.85
N ASN A 106 7.26 -4.93 13.79
CA ASN A 106 6.40 -6.07 13.44
C ASN A 106 5.86 -6.03 12.00
N LEU A 107 6.19 -5.01 11.21
CA LEU A 107 5.79 -4.92 9.81
C LEU A 107 6.68 -5.77 8.91
N ILE A 108 6.08 -6.33 7.87
CA ILE A 108 6.78 -7.11 6.84
C ILE A 108 6.84 -6.27 5.57
N PHE A 109 8.06 -5.98 5.12
CA PHE A 109 8.31 -5.30 3.85
C PHE A 109 7.99 -6.23 2.68
N LEU A 110 7.19 -5.74 1.72
CA LEU A 110 6.79 -6.52 0.55
C LEU A 110 7.44 -6.04 -0.74
N GLY A 111 7.74 -4.74 -0.87
CA GLY A 111 8.30 -4.20 -2.12
C GLY A 111 8.03 -2.71 -2.27
N TRP A 112 8.17 -2.25 -3.51
CA TRP A 112 8.13 -0.84 -3.87
C TRP A 112 6.95 -0.50 -4.78
N ASN A 113 6.34 0.66 -4.54
CA ASN A 113 5.27 1.22 -5.34
C ASN A 113 5.60 2.67 -5.74
N PRO A 114 5.81 2.97 -7.02
CA PRO A 114 5.87 4.34 -7.52
C PRO A 114 4.53 5.04 -7.34
N ARG A 115 4.51 6.09 -6.52
CA ARG A 115 3.33 6.91 -6.25
C ARG A 115 3.68 8.37 -6.41
N CYS A 116 2.65 9.15 -6.66
CA CYS A 116 2.66 10.60 -6.56
C CYS A 116 1.75 10.99 -5.37
N TYR A 117 1.55 12.27 -5.10
CA TYR A 117 0.64 12.70 -4.05
C TYR A 117 -0.82 12.37 -4.38
N ILE A 118 -1.22 12.49 -5.65
CA ILE A 118 -2.61 12.32 -6.09
C ILE A 118 -2.98 10.86 -6.41
N GLY A 119 -2.01 9.94 -6.48
CA GLY A 119 -2.28 8.57 -6.91
C GLY A 119 -1.06 7.66 -7.05
N SER A 120 -1.27 6.58 -7.79
CA SER A 120 -0.26 5.53 -8.00
C SER A 120 0.04 5.36 -9.48
N ALA A 121 1.26 4.97 -9.82
CA ALA A 121 1.60 4.73 -11.22
C ALA A 121 0.74 3.62 -11.85
N ILE A 122 0.16 2.69 -11.07
CA ILE A 122 -0.70 1.62 -11.61
C ILE A 122 -2.07 2.12 -12.04
N THR A 123 -2.67 3.05 -11.29
CA THR A 123 -3.97 3.64 -11.66
C THR A 123 -3.84 4.52 -12.90
N ASP A 124 -2.66 5.10 -13.10
CA ASP A 124 -2.39 6.06 -14.17
C ASP A 124 -1.82 5.39 -15.43
N GLY A 125 -1.65 4.05 -15.41
CA GLY A 125 -1.15 3.28 -16.55
C GLY A 125 0.36 3.37 -16.78
N TYR A 126 1.12 3.88 -15.80
CA TYR A 126 2.58 4.04 -15.85
C TYR A 126 3.32 2.98 -15.01
N TYR A 127 2.72 1.82 -14.80
CA TYR A 127 3.26 0.72 -13.99
C TYR A 127 3.50 -0.50 -14.88
N PRO A 128 4.56 -1.33 -14.68
CA PRO A 128 4.91 -2.44 -15.57
C PRO A 128 3.87 -3.58 -15.66
N ILE A 129 2.71 -3.42 -15.04
CA ILE A 129 1.56 -4.32 -15.10
C ILE A 129 0.32 -3.51 -15.51
N LEU A 130 -0.38 -3.99 -16.53
CA LEU A 130 -1.75 -3.58 -16.85
C LEU A 130 -2.74 -4.61 -16.32
N LEU A 131 -3.80 -4.12 -15.70
CA LEU A 131 -4.88 -4.96 -15.19
C LEU A 131 -6.08 -4.85 -16.13
N SER A 132 -6.46 -5.97 -16.75
CA SER A 132 -7.63 -6.06 -17.63
C SER A 132 -8.47 -7.27 -17.22
N ASN A 133 -9.78 -7.10 -17.01
CA ASN A 133 -10.78 -8.11 -16.59
C ASN A 133 -10.21 -9.53 -16.26
N LYS A 134 -9.75 -9.71 -15.00
CA LYS A 134 -9.19 -10.96 -14.42
C LYS A 134 -7.82 -11.40 -14.93
N ASN A 135 -7.12 -10.54 -15.65
CA ASN A 135 -5.76 -10.75 -16.12
C ASN A 135 -4.85 -9.62 -15.61
N ALA A 136 -3.60 -10.00 -15.38
CA ALA A 136 -2.50 -9.07 -15.23
C ALA A 136 -1.54 -9.32 -16.40
N GLU A 137 -1.24 -8.29 -17.17
CA GLU A 137 -0.35 -8.35 -18.32
C GLU A 137 0.88 -7.50 -18.08
N TYR A 138 2.04 -8.15 -18.17
CA TYR A 138 3.32 -7.45 -18.11
C TYR A 138 3.57 -6.74 -19.43
N HIS A 139 4.01 -5.50 -19.34
CA HIS A 139 4.51 -4.77 -20.50
C HIS A 139 5.86 -4.15 -20.20
N PHE A 140 6.54 -3.76 -21.27
CA PHE A 140 7.78 -3.01 -21.18
C PHE A 140 7.45 -1.54 -21.03
N ILE A 141 8.15 -0.86 -20.13
CA ILE A 141 8.13 0.60 -20.04
C ILE A 141 9.43 1.09 -20.66
N ASN A 142 9.34 1.83 -21.77
CA ASN A 142 10.50 2.28 -22.54
C ASN A 142 11.50 1.18 -22.94
N GLY A 143 11.01 -0.04 -23.17
CA GLY A 143 11.85 -1.20 -23.54
C GLY A 143 12.57 -1.87 -22.36
N GLU A 144 12.38 -1.41 -21.13
CA GLU A 144 12.91 -2.05 -19.93
C GLU A 144 11.88 -3.01 -19.32
N LYS A 145 12.38 -4.18 -18.89
CA LYS A 145 11.59 -5.17 -18.14
C LYS A 145 11.90 -5.02 -16.66
N LEU A 146 11.00 -4.36 -15.93
CA LEU A 146 11.09 -4.21 -14.48
C LEU A 146 10.56 -5.46 -13.76
N THR A 147 11.19 -5.83 -12.64
CA THR A 147 10.83 -7.04 -11.89
C THR A 147 9.72 -6.77 -10.88
N VAL A 148 8.54 -7.35 -11.12
CA VAL A 148 7.43 -7.34 -10.15
C VAL A 148 7.34 -8.68 -9.42
N ASN A 149 7.29 -8.62 -8.09
CA ASN A 149 7.21 -9.80 -7.23
C ASN A 149 5.78 -10.40 -7.15
N GLU A 150 5.58 -11.39 -6.28
CA GLU A 150 4.29 -12.07 -6.08
C GLU A 150 3.20 -11.19 -5.45
N TYR A 151 3.56 -10.01 -4.93
CA TYR A 151 2.64 -9.03 -4.33
C TYR A 151 2.28 -7.88 -5.29
N GLY A 152 2.67 -7.97 -6.56
CA GLY A 152 2.36 -6.95 -7.54
C GLY A 152 3.19 -5.68 -7.35
N LEU A 153 4.30 -5.77 -6.60
CA LEU A 153 5.18 -4.65 -6.25
C LEU A 153 6.54 -4.76 -6.96
N ILE A 154 7.16 -3.61 -7.25
CA ILE A 154 8.51 -3.56 -7.80
C ILE A 154 9.49 -4.11 -6.75
N SER A 155 10.36 -5.00 -7.18
CA SER A 155 11.18 -5.82 -6.27
C SER A 155 12.31 -5.03 -5.63
N THR A 156 12.85 -4.04 -6.34
CA THR A 156 14.01 -3.27 -5.88
C THR A 156 13.75 -1.76 -5.89
N LYS A 157 14.44 -1.06 -4.99
CA LYS A 157 14.39 0.41 -4.92
C LYS A 157 14.87 1.04 -6.23
N ASN A 158 15.93 0.50 -6.81
CA ASN A 158 16.55 1.06 -8.01
C ASN A 158 15.58 1.01 -9.20
N GLU A 159 14.92 -0.13 -9.43
CA GLU A 159 13.89 -0.26 -10.47
C GLU A 159 12.71 0.68 -10.22
N SER A 160 12.31 0.86 -8.95
CA SER A 160 11.24 1.78 -8.58
C SER A 160 11.62 3.24 -8.85
N ASP A 161 12.84 3.64 -8.47
CA ASP A 161 13.34 4.99 -8.71
C ASP A 161 13.48 5.27 -10.21
N GLN A 162 13.96 4.29 -10.98
CA GLN A 162 14.03 4.36 -12.44
C GLN A 162 12.64 4.58 -13.05
N LEU A 163 11.62 3.87 -12.57
CA LEU A 163 10.26 4.08 -13.04
C LEU A 163 9.72 5.46 -12.69
N CYS A 164 9.98 5.94 -11.47
CA CYS A 164 9.63 7.31 -11.09
C CYS A 164 10.31 8.34 -11.99
N GLU A 165 11.60 8.17 -12.31
CA GLU A 165 12.33 9.05 -13.22
C GLU A 165 11.74 9.03 -14.63
N ILE A 166 11.40 7.85 -15.16
CA ILE A 166 10.72 7.72 -16.45
C ILE A 166 9.40 8.50 -16.43
N ASN A 167 8.56 8.29 -15.41
CA ASN A 167 7.24 8.90 -15.32
C ASN A 167 7.32 10.42 -15.13
N ASN A 168 8.27 10.91 -14.35
CA ASN A 168 8.50 12.35 -14.13
C ASN A 168 8.99 13.10 -15.38
N ASN A 169 9.58 12.39 -16.34
CA ASN A 169 10.03 12.97 -17.61
C ASN A 169 8.94 12.94 -18.70
N LEU A 170 7.75 12.38 -18.41
CA LEU A 170 6.63 12.40 -19.35
C LEU A 170 6.05 13.82 -19.41
N ILE A 171 6.08 14.42 -20.60
CA ILE A 171 5.61 15.80 -20.85
C ILE A 171 4.13 15.98 -20.47
N ASP A 172 3.35 14.91 -20.60
CA ASP A 172 1.89 14.92 -20.37
C ASP A 172 1.52 14.82 -18.88
N TYR A 173 2.45 14.41 -18.01
CA TYR A 173 2.23 14.32 -16.57
C TYR A 173 2.70 15.62 -15.90
N ASN A 174 1.88 16.68 -15.99
CA ASN A 174 2.29 18.02 -15.55
C ASN A 174 1.22 18.71 -14.70
N GLU A 175 0.86 18.09 -13.56
CA GLU A 175 0.01 18.69 -12.52
C GLU A 175 0.83 19.32 -11.37
N GLY A 176 2.16 19.39 -11.48
CA GLY A 176 3.03 19.82 -10.39
C GLY A 176 3.24 18.76 -9.31
N ASP A 177 2.84 17.52 -9.58
CA ASP A 177 3.08 16.35 -8.73
C ASP A 177 4.24 15.51 -9.28
N LEU A 178 4.99 14.87 -8.39
CA LEU A 178 6.20 14.12 -8.72
C LEU A 178 6.04 12.69 -8.23
N PHE A 179 6.33 11.72 -9.10
CA PHE A 179 6.46 10.33 -8.72
C PHE A 179 7.70 10.11 -7.85
N TYR A 180 7.52 9.36 -6.78
CA TYR A 180 8.56 8.88 -5.89
C TYR A 180 8.28 7.44 -5.47
N SER A 181 9.36 6.72 -5.19
CA SER A 181 9.27 5.36 -4.67
C SER A 181 8.66 5.38 -3.27
N THR A 182 7.70 4.49 -3.03
CA THR A 182 7.15 4.22 -1.69
C THR A 182 7.42 2.77 -1.31
N GLN A 183 7.69 2.53 -0.03
CA GLN A 183 7.82 1.20 0.53
C GLN A 183 6.44 0.71 0.95
N VAL A 184 6.10 -0.52 0.60
CA VAL A 184 4.83 -1.13 1.00
C VAL A 184 5.11 -2.21 2.04
N TYR A 185 4.38 -2.12 3.15
CA TYR A 185 4.44 -3.08 4.24
C TYR A 185 3.05 -3.57 4.60
N VAL A 186 3.00 -4.73 5.26
CA VAL A 186 1.79 -5.28 5.87
C VAL A 186 2.10 -5.80 7.27
N ASP A 187 1.07 -5.99 8.09
CA ASP A 187 1.21 -6.72 9.36
C ASP A 187 1.39 -8.23 9.13
N LYS A 188 1.87 -8.93 10.17
CA LYS A 188 2.13 -10.38 10.13
C LYS A 188 0.90 -11.22 9.76
N ASN A 189 -0.29 -10.86 10.23
CA ASN A 189 -1.50 -11.62 9.94
C ASN A 189 -1.89 -11.49 8.47
N THR A 190 -1.84 -10.27 7.93
CA THR A 190 -2.05 -10.02 6.50
C THR A 190 -1.05 -10.81 5.64
N PHE A 191 0.23 -10.82 6.04
CA PHE A 191 1.26 -11.58 5.34
C PHE A 191 1.01 -13.10 5.35
N GLU A 192 0.66 -13.67 6.51
CA GLU A 192 0.38 -15.10 6.63
C GLU A 192 -0.86 -15.52 5.83
N TYR A 193 -1.91 -14.68 5.80
CA TYR A 193 -3.05 -14.91 4.90
C TYR A 193 -2.59 -15.03 3.44
N MET A 194 -1.77 -14.09 2.98
CA MET A 194 -1.28 -14.10 1.60
C MET A 194 -0.43 -15.34 1.32
N LYS A 195 0.51 -15.69 2.21
CA LYS A 195 1.33 -16.90 2.06
C LYS A 195 0.49 -18.17 1.95
N ASN A 196 -0.50 -18.32 2.81
CA ASN A 196 -1.36 -19.51 2.82
C ASN A 196 -2.19 -19.61 1.53
N LYS A 197 -2.73 -18.49 1.05
CA LYS A 197 -3.47 -18.46 -0.22
C LYS A 197 -2.56 -18.82 -1.40
N LEU A 198 -1.35 -18.25 -1.48
CA LEU A 198 -0.36 -18.59 -2.51
C LEU A 198 0.03 -20.07 -2.49
N ALA A 199 0.24 -20.65 -1.30
CA ALA A 199 0.55 -22.07 -1.15
C ALA A 199 -0.60 -22.97 -1.63
N SER A 200 -1.85 -22.61 -1.33
CA SER A 200 -3.04 -23.37 -1.74
C SER A 200 -3.27 -23.43 -3.26
N VAL A 201 -2.81 -22.42 -4.00
CA VAL A 201 -2.91 -22.39 -5.46
C VAL A 201 -1.79 -23.23 -6.09
N LYS A 202 -0.58 -23.18 -5.52
CA LYS A 202 0.58 -23.95 -6.01
C LYS A 202 0.50 -25.45 -5.74
N SER A 203 -0.38 -25.89 -4.84
CA SER A 203 -0.59 -27.30 -4.52
C SER A 203 -1.62 -28.00 -5.43
N ILE A 204 -2.20 -27.29 -6.40
CA ILE A 204 -3.09 -27.87 -7.41
C ILE A 204 -2.21 -28.38 -8.58
N PRO A 205 -2.14 -29.71 -8.79
CA PRO A 205 -1.27 -30.33 -9.81
C PRO A 205 -1.73 -30.08 -11.25
#